data_AF-A0A959H1T7-F1
#
_entry.id   AF-A0A959H1T7-F1
#
_cell.length_a   1.000
_cell.length_b   1.000
_cell.length_c   1.000
_cell.angle_alpha   90.00
_cell.angle_beta   90.00
_cell.angle_gamma   90.00
#
_symmetry.space_group_name_H-M   'P 1'
#
loop_
_entity.id
_entity.type
_entity.pdbx_description
1 polymer ?
#
loop_
_entity_poly.entity_id
_entity_poly.type
_entity_poly.pdbx_seq_one_letter_code
_entity_poly.pdbx_strand_id
1 'polypeptide(L)'
;QGELESRIPYIRSFDVLLQYLVTLAVSGGFRPEEIYEEVKGTYAFRSITEDEWAWCLDFITTGGQSLDAYDEYKKVVVEDGLYQVVSRRTAMRHRLQIGTIAGDANLTVKYVSGKRIGTIEEWFIAQLRPGDVFWFAGRSLELVRIKDMMVQVKRSQKKTGKIPSWQGGRMPLSSQLSSSLRFKMAQLSRRDFTDLELQKLEPLVELQARRSHVPNEEEFLIEYFQSREGYHLLFYPYEGRFVHEGMGALFAYRISRLQPISFSIAMNDYGFELLSDSEIPIEEALRQGLFATEGLSKDIPASINAAEMARRRFRDIAGISGLVFKGYPGKHKKDRHLQSSSQLFFEVFSDYEPNNLLLLQAYDEVRSFQLEEARLRAALRRIQGQRTVLSRPERATPFSFPIMVDRLRERLSSEKLEDRIRKMKLQLIRD
;
A
#
# COMPACT_ATOMS: atom_id res chain seq x y z
N GLN A 1 11.04 -14.55 23.80
CA GLN A 1 10.02 -13.80 24.57
C GLN A 1 8.57 -14.10 24.18
N GLY A 2 8.25 -15.11 23.35
CA GLY A 2 6.85 -15.52 23.14
C GLY A 2 5.92 -14.44 22.57
N GLU A 3 6.46 -13.31 22.10
CA GLU A 3 5.69 -12.23 21.51
C GLU A 3 5.20 -12.65 20.12
N LEU A 4 3.89 -12.91 20.02
CA LEU A 4 3.23 -13.24 18.77
C LEU A 4 2.70 -11.98 18.08
N GLU A 5 2.55 -12.08 16.77
CA GLU A 5 2.07 -10.99 15.93
C GLU A 5 0.63 -10.64 16.28
N SER A 6 0.37 -9.34 16.51
CA SER A 6 -0.99 -8.86 16.69
C SER A 6 -1.72 -8.90 15.35
N ARG A 7 -2.88 -9.55 15.30
CA ARG A 7 -3.78 -9.50 14.14
C ARG A 7 -4.82 -8.42 14.38
N ILE A 8 -4.77 -7.36 13.57
CA ILE A 8 -5.79 -6.32 13.59
C ILE A 8 -6.99 -6.84 12.80
N PRO A 9 -8.14 -7.05 13.44
CA PRO A 9 -9.34 -7.48 12.74
C PRO A 9 -9.88 -6.34 11.87
N TYR A 10 -10.53 -6.71 10.76
CA TYR A 10 -11.35 -5.78 10.00
C TYR A 10 -12.56 -5.37 10.84
N ILE A 11 -12.90 -4.08 10.78
CA ILE A 11 -14.08 -3.50 11.43
C ILE A 11 -14.96 -2.85 10.37
N ARG A 12 -16.27 -2.97 10.52
CA ARG A 12 -17.27 -2.40 9.63
C ARG A 12 -16.99 -2.69 8.14
N SER A 13 -16.62 -3.94 7.80
CA SER A 13 -16.49 -4.39 6.41
C SER A 13 -17.88 -4.59 5.79
N PHE A 14 -18.51 -3.49 5.37
CA PHE A 14 -19.88 -3.47 4.88
C PHE A 14 -20.09 -4.35 3.65
N ASP A 15 -19.10 -4.53 2.78
CA ASP A 15 -19.17 -5.50 1.68
C ASP A 15 -19.48 -6.94 2.15
N VAL A 16 -18.82 -7.39 3.22
CA VAL A 16 -19.05 -8.70 3.84
C VAL A 16 -20.42 -8.75 4.51
N LEU A 17 -20.85 -7.67 5.16
CA LEU A 17 -22.18 -7.59 5.76
C LEU A 17 -23.28 -7.70 4.70
N LEU A 18 -23.18 -6.92 3.62
CA LEU A 18 -24.14 -6.99 2.50
C LEU A 18 -24.19 -8.39 1.90
N GLN A 19 -23.03 -9.02 1.69
CA GLN A 19 -22.95 -10.40 1.21
C GLN A 19 -23.63 -11.38 2.18
N TYR A 20 -23.42 -11.21 3.49
CA TYR A 20 -24.06 -12.02 4.53
C TYR A 20 -25.58 -11.87 4.51
N LEU A 21 -26.09 -10.63 4.48
CA LEU A 21 -27.54 -10.36 4.42
C LEU A 21 -28.18 -10.96 3.16
N VAL A 22 -27.56 -10.82 1.99
CA VAL A 22 -28.05 -11.46 0.76
C VAL A 22 -27.97 -12.99 0.87
N THR A 23 -26.99 -13.54 1.59
CA THR A 23 -26.91 -15.00 1.84
C THR A 23 -28.10 -15.49 2.66
N LEU A 24 -28.46 -14.78 3.73
CA LEU A 24 -29.66 -15.09 4.51
C LEU A 24 -30.93 -14.97 3.66
N ALA A 25 -31.04 -13.90 2.88
CA ALA A 25 -32.19 -13.68 1.99
C ALA A 25 -32.34 -14.75 0.90
N VAL A 26 -31.25 -15.34 0.42
CA VAL A 26 -31.26 -16.48 -0.54
C VAL A 26 -31.63 -17.82 0.12
N SER A 27 -31.53 -17.90 1.45
CA SER A 27 -31.87 -19.08 2.24
C SER A 27 -33.37 -19.09 2.59
N GLY A 28 -33.72 -18.88 3.86
CA GLY A 28 -35.10 -18.79 4.35
C GLY A 28 -35.63 -17.37 4.50
N GLY A 29 -34.85 -16.36 4.13
CA GLY A 29 -35.14 -14.97 4.46
C GLY A 29 -34.70 -14.59 5.88
N PHE A 30 -34.81 -13.31 6.22
CA PHE A 30 -34.48 -12.82 7.57
C PHE A 30 -35.34 -11.63 8.01
N ARG A 31 -35.44 -11.41 9.32
CA ARG A 31 -36.06 -10.22 9.91
C ARG A 31 -34.96 -9.26 10.42
N PRO A 32 -34.96 -7.98 10.02
CA PRO A 32 -33.86 -7.08 10.36
C PRO A 32 -33.60 -6.89 11.85
N GLU A 33 -34.65 -6.79 12.66
CA GLU A 33 -34.57 -6.59 14.12
C GLU A 33 -33.75 -7.69 14.80
N GLU A 34 -33.94 -8.94 14.37
CA GLU A 34 -33.25 -10.11 14.92
C GLU A 34 -31.79 -10.15 14.49
N ILE A 35 -31.53 -9.88 13.20
CA ILE A 35 -30.18 -9.93 12.63
C ILE A 35 -29.32 -8.75 13.08
N TYR A 36 -29.91 -7.58 13.34
CA TYR A 36 -29.18 -6.42 13.83
C TYR A 36 -28.47 -6.71 15.15
N GLU A 37 -29.15 -7.34 16.11
CA GLU A 37 -28.57 -7.71 17.40
C GLU A 37 -27.48 -8.79 17.25
N GLU A 38 -27.67 -9.77 16.36
CA GLU A 38 -26.63 -10.78 16.06
C GLU A 38 -25.36 -10.11 15.48
N VAL A 39 -25.54 -9.23 14.49
CA VAL A 39 -24.45 -8.52 13.82
C VAL A 39 -23.68 -7.64 14.81
N LYS A 40 -24.41 -6.90 15.66
CA LYS A 40 -23.83 -6.04 16.70
C LYS A 40 -23.10 -6.84 17.79
N GLY A 41 -23.47 -8.11 17.99
CA GLY A 41 -22.74 -9.04 18.85
C GLY A 41 -21.35 -9.44 18.33
N THR A 42 -21.06 -9.23 17.05
CA THR A 42 -19.76 -9.56 16.45
C THR A 42 -18.71 -8.48 16.72
N TYR A 43 -17.42 -8.86 16.78
CA TYR A 43 -16.34 -7.88 16.93
C TYR A 43 -16.30 -6.86 15.79
N ALA A 44 -16.51 -7.33 14.55
CA ALA A 44 -16.39 -6.52 13.34
C ALA A 44 -17.45 -5.42 13.27
N PHE A 45 -18.67 -5.67 13.76
CA PHE A 45 -19.80 -4.73 13.64
C PHE A 45 -20.34 -4.22 14.98
N ARG A 46 -19.66 -4.46 16.11
CA ARG A 46 -20.07 -3.94 17.43
C ARG A 46 -20.32 -2.43 17.48
N SER A 47 -19.69 -1.67 16.60
CA SER A 47 -19.80 -0.20 16.52
C SER A 47 -20.69 0.26 15.36
N ILE A 48 -21.46 -0.63 14.75
CA ILE A 48 -22.40 -0.26 13.68
C ILE A 48 -23.51 0.61 14.25
N THR A 49 -23.80 1.70 13.56
CA THR A 49 -24.91 2.62 13.89
C THR A 49 -26.21 2.16 13.27
N GLU A 50 -27.34 2.66 13.78
CA GLU A 50 -28.66 2.40 13.19
C GLU A 50 -28.76 2.95 11.75
N ASP A 51 -28.16 4.11 11.49
CA ASP A 51 -28.12 4.70 10.14
C ASP A 51 -27.32 3.83 9.16
N GLU A 52 -26.15 3.31 9.58
CA GLU A 52 -25.36 2.39 8.75
C GLU A 52 -26.11 1.07 8.50
N TRP A 53 -26.86 0.57 9.48
CA TRP A 53 -27.71 -0.61 9.33
C TRP A 53 -28.86 -0.37 8.35
N ALA A 54 -29.57 0.74 8.51
CA ALA A 54 -30.64 1.15 7.59
C ALA A 54 -30.11 1.31 6.16
N TRP A 55 -28.92 1.89 6.01
CA TRP A 55 -28.24 1.97 4.71
C TRP A 55 -27.98 0.59 4.12
N CYS A 56 -27.54 -0.41 4.91
CA CYS A 56 -27.32 -1.76 4.39
C CYS A 56 -28.61 -2.41 3.88
N LEU A 57 -29.74 -2.21 4.57
CA LEU A 57 -31.04 -2.73 4.17
C LEU A 57 -31.58 -2.05 2.90
N ASP A 58 -31.45 -0.72 2.82
CA ASP A 58 -31.80 0.05 1.62
C ASP A 58 -30.93 -0.42 0.43
N PHE A 59 -29.63 -0.56 0.64
CA PHE A 59 -28.70 -0.93 -0.43
C PHE A 59 -28.99 -2.30 -1.05
N ILE A 60 -29.43 -3.30 -0.28
CA ILE A 60 -29.79 -4.62 -0.83
C ILE A 60 -31.19 -4.67 -1.46
N THR A 61 -32.08 -3.73 -1.11
CA THR A 61 -33.47 -3.70 -1.58
C THR A 61 -33.68 -2.77 -2.77
N THR A 62 -33.07 -1.58 -2.74
CA THR A 62 -33.19 -0.55 -3.79
C THR A 62 -31.91 -0.40 -4.61
N GLY A 63 -30.74 -0.76 -4.05
CA GLY A 63 -29.44 -0.42 -4.61
C GLY A 63 -28.84 0.89 -4.06
N GLY A 64 -29.55 1.57 -3.15
CA GLY A 64 -29.18 2.88 -2.64
C GLY A 64 -29.62 4.02 -3.57
N GLN A 65 -29.19 5.24 -3.25
CA GLN A 65 -29.68 6.47 -3.88
C GLN A 65 -29.35 6.56 -5.38
N SER A 66 -28.18 6.11 -5.81
CA SER A 66 -27.74 6.25 -7.21
C SER A 66 -28.16 5.09 -8.11
N LEU A 67 -28.65 3.99 -7.54
CA LEU A 67 -28.91 2.74 -8.29
C LEU A 67 -30.39 2.31 -8.28
N ASP A 68 -31.27 3.07 -7.64
CA ASP A 68 -32.71 2.80 -7.49
C ASP A 68 -33.45 2.58 -8.83
N ALA A 69 -33.00 3.27 -9.88
CA ALA A 69 -33.54 3.21 -11.22
C ALA A 69 -33.22 1.89 -11.95
N TYR A 70 -32.33 1.06 -11.41
CA TYR A 70 -31.83 -0.15 -12.05
C TYR A 70 -32.26 -1.40 -11.29
N ASP A 71 -33.23 -2.13 -11.84
CA ASP A 71 -33.80 -3.32 -11.20
C ASP A 71 -32.78 -4.44 -10.91
N GLU A 72 -31.61 -4.44 -11.56
CA GLU A 72 -30.58 -5.44 -11.31
C GLU A 72 -29.90 -5.32 -9.94
N TYR A 73 -29.98 -4.15 -9.28
CA TYR A 73 -29.44 -3.94 -7.93
C TYR A 73 -30.49 -4.12 -6.81
N LYS A 74 -31.77 -4.27 -7.18
CA LYS A 74 -32.87 -4.65 -6.28
C LYS A 74 -32.83 -6.15 -5.99
N LYS A 75 -31.88 -6.57 -5.16
CA LYS A 75 -31.58 -7.99 -4.93
C LYS A 75 -32.60 -8.67 -4.03
N VAL A 76 -33.09 -7.95 -3.03
CA VAL A 76 -33.94 -8.46 -1.95
C VAL A 76 -35.30 -7.76 -1.98
N VAL A 77 -36.36 -8.53 -1.75
CA VAL A 77 -37.74 -8.05 -1.63
C VAL A 77 -38.19 -8.23 -0.17
N VAL A 78 -39.04 -7.32 0.30
CA VAL A 78 -39.63 -7.38 1.64
C VAL A 78 -41.09 -7.81 1.53
N GLU A 79 -41.44 -8.94 2.13
CA GLU A 79 -42.81 -9.46 2.23
C GLU A 79 -43.12 -9.75 3.70
N ASP A 80 -44.17 -9.15 4.27
CA ASP A 80 -44.56 -9.31 5.68
C ASP A 80 -43.41 -9.08 6.70
N GLY A 81 -42.55 -8.10 6.39
CA GLY A 81 -41.36 -7.77 7.17
C GLY A 81 -40.21 -8.79 7.07
N LEU A 82 -40.33 -9.78 6.18
CA LEU A 82 -39.30 -10.77 5.87
C LEU A 82 -38.54 -10.35 4.60
N TYR A 83 -37.21 -10.26 4.72
CA TYR A 83 -36.30 -9.93 3.63
C TYR A 83 -35.87 -11.21 2.92
N GLN A 84 -36.21 -11.36 1.63
CA GLN A 84 -35.94 -12.58 0.85
C GLN A 84 -35.59 -12.31 -0.61
N VAL A 85 -34.83 -13.23 -1.23
CA VAL A 85 -34.53 -13.22 -2.66
C VAL A 85 -35.49 -14.15 -3.40
N VAL A 86 -36.47 -13.57 -4.09
CA VAL A 86 -37.46 -14.33 -4.90
C VAL A 86 -36.91 -14.76 -6.26
N SER A 87 -35.93 -14.03 -6.80
CA SER A 87 -35.37 -14.29 -8.13
C SER A 87 -34.36 -15.44 -8.11
N ARG A 88 -34.70 -16.56 -8.76
CA ARG A 88 -33.78 -17.70 -8.95
C ARG A 88 -32.47 -17.30 -9.63
N ARG A 89 -32.51 -16.34 -10.55
CA ARG A 89 -31.32 -15.81 -11.23
C ARG A 89 -30.42 -15.07 -10.25
N THR A 90 -30.98 -14.21 -9.40
CA THR A 90 -30.23 -13.46 -8.38
C THR A 90 -29.62 -14.42 -7.36
N ALA A 91 -30.40 -15.38 -6.86
CA ALA A 91 -29.92 -16.41 -5.95
C ALA A 91 -28.76 -17.24 -6.53
N MET A 92 -28.85 -17.66 -7.79
CA MET A 92 -27.78 -18.40 -8.46
C MET A 92 -26.51 -17.55 -8.63
N ARG A 93 -26.65 -16.27 -8.99
CA ARG A 93 -25.51 -15.36 -9.13
C ARG A 93 -24.77 -15.18 -7.81
N HIS A 94 -25.51 -14.96 -6.73
CA HIS A 94 -24.96 -14.82 -5.38
C HIS A 94 -24.18 -16.07 -4.95
N ARG A 95 -24.77 -17.26 -5.13
CA ARG A 95 -24.13 -18.55 -4.77
C ARG A 95 -22.80 -18.79 -5.49
N LEU A 96 -22.67 -18.31 -6.72
CA LEU A 96 -21.44 -18.45 -7.51
C LEU A 96 -20.35 -17.45 -7.13
N GLN A 97 -20.66 -16.45 -6.31
CA GLN A 97 -19.77 -15.35 -5.97
C GLN A 97 -19.37 -15.29 -4.52
N ILE A 98 -20.09 -16.02 -3.67
CA ILE A 98 -19.87 -16.01 -2.25
C ILE A 98 -18.40 -16.30 -1.92
N GLY A 99 -17.75 -15.37 -1.24
CA GLY A 99 -16.33 -15.45 -0.90
C GLY A 99 -15.68 -14.07 -0.75
N THR A 100 -14.61 -14.03 0.05
CA THR A 100 -13.88 -12.79 0.38
C THR A 100 -12.46 -12.75 -0.19
N ILE A 101 -12.00 -13.84 -0.81
CA ILE A 101 -10.64 -13.91 -1.37
C ILE A 101 -10.64 -13.20 -2.73
N ALA A 102 -9.88 -12.11 -2.81
CA ALA A 102 -9.54 -11.42 -4.05
C ALA A 102 -8.27 -12.02 -4.68
N GLY A 103 -8.14 -11.95 -6.00
CA GLY A 103 -6.96 -12.41 -6.73
C GLY A 103 -6.00 -11.27 -7.04
N ASP A 104 -4.70 -11.54 -7.00
CA ASP A 104 -3.67 -10.58 -7.40
C ASP A 104 -3.77 -10.23 -8.89
N ALA A 105 -3.90 -8.94 -9.18
CA ALA A 105 -4.11 -8.45 -10.53
C ALA A 105 -2.83 -7.84 -11.13
N ASN A 106 -2.53 -8.21 -12.37
CA ASN A 106 -1.45 -7.65 -13.17
C ASN A 106 -2.02 -6.72 -14.25
N LEU A 107 -1.39 -5.57 -14.45
CA LEU A 107 -1.74 -4.61 -15.51
C LEU A 107 -0.84 -4.79 -16.73
N THR A 108 -1.37 -4.53 -17.93
CA THR A 108 -0.55 -4.52 -19.16
C THR A 108 0.02 -3.14 -19.41
N VAL A 109 1.33 -3.02 -19.53
CA VAL A 109 2.01 -1.76 -19.87
C VAL A 109 2.14 -1.63 -21.39
N LYS A 110 1.68 -0.50 -21.95
CA LYS A 110 1.78 -0.19 -23.37
C LYS A 110 2.09 1.28 -23.62
N TYR A 111 2.77 1.58 -24.72
CA TYR A 111 2.88 2.95 -25.18
C TYR A 111 1.51 3.50 -25.58
N VAL A 112 1.34 4.83 -25.52
CA VAL A 112 0.14 5.50 -26.08
C VAL A 112 -0.07 5.13 -27.55
N SER A 113 1.01 4.89 -28.30
CA SER A 113 0.99 4.38 -29.68
C SER A 113 0.50 2.93 -29.84
N GLY A 114 0.24 2.22 -28.74
CA GLY A 114 -0.32 0.87 -28.74
C GLY A 114 0.69 -0.27 -28.56
N LYS A 115 1.99 -0.03 -28.75
CA LYS A 115 3.01 -1.09 -28.59
C LYS A 115 3.09 -1.57 -27.14
N ARG A 116 2.80 -2.85 -26.91
CA ARG A 116 2.93 -3.53 -25.61
C ARG A 116 4.40 -3.62 -25.18
N ILE A 117 4.65 -3.39 -23.89
CA ILE A 117 5.98 -3.45 -23.28
C ILE A 117 6.09 -4.67 -22.37
N GLY A 118 5.07 -4.94 -21.55
CA GLY A 118 5.08 -6.05 -20.59
C GLY A 118 3.86 -6.03 -19.66
N THR A 119 3.97 -6.73 -18.54
CA THR A 119 3.00 -6.69 -17.44
C THR A 119 3.67 -6.18 -16.18
N ILE A 120 2.92 -5.47 -15.35
CA ILE A 120 3.39 -4.89 -14.10
C ILE A 120 2.34 -5.17 -13.03
N GLU A 121 2.77 -5.43 -11.80
CA GLU A 121 1.84 -5.62 -10.70
C GLU A 121 1.00 -4.36 -10.51
N GLU A 122 -0.28 -4.57 -10.24
CA GLU A 122 -1.22 -3.49 -10.15
C GLU A 122 -0.81 -2.51 -9.04
N TRP A 123 -0.64 -2.99 -7.80
CA TRP A 123 -0.39 -2.16 -6.61
C TRP A 123 0.67 -1.06 -6.85
N PHE A 124 1.76 -1.34 -7.57
CA PHE A 124 2.83 -0.37 -7.85
C PHE A 124 2.33 0.82 -8.67
N ILE A 125 1.58 0.53 -9.74
CA ILE A 125 1.02 1.57 -10.60
C ILE A 125 -0.07 2.38 -9.87
N ALA A 126 -0.65 1.86 -8.79
CA ALA A 126 -1.69 2.56 -8.00
C ALA A 126 -1.16 3.84 -7.39
N GLN A 127 0.13 3.83 -7.07
CA GLN A 127 0.77 4.87 -6.28
C GLN A 127 1.28 6.03 -7.16
N LEU A 128 1.16 5.89 -8.48
CA LEU A 128 1.64 6.85 -9.45
C LEU A 128 0.53 7.80 -9.87
N ARG A 129 0.88 9.06 -10.10
CA ARG A 129 0.01 10.05 -10.75
C ARG A 129 0.37 10.17 -12.24
N PRO A 130 -0.57 10.56 -13.11
CA PRO A 130 -0.23 10.99 -14.47
C PRO A 130 0.89 12.05 -14.44
N GLY A 131 1.94 11.84 -15.23
CA GLY A 131 3.17 12.65 -15.22
C GLY A 131 4.31 12.05 -14.39
N ASP A 132 4.04 11.11 -13.48
CA ASP A 132 5.09 10.41 -12.74
C ASP A 132 5.93 9.54 -13.66
N VAL A 133 7.23 9.51 -13.41
CA VAL A 133 8.18 8.69 -14.16
C VAL A 133 8.56 7.47 -13.34
N PHE A 134 8.53 6.31 -14.00
CA PHE A 134 8.93 5.04 -13.44
C PHE A 134 9.81 4.25 -14.40
N TRP A 135 10.67 3.40 -13.84
CA TRP A 135 11.53 2.53 -14.62
C TRP A 135 10.86 1.18 -14.84
N PHE A 136 10.73 0.74 -16.09
CA PHE A 136 10.15 -0.57 -16.41
C PHE A 136 10.78 -1.15 -17.67
N ALA A 137 11.11 -2.45 -17.63
CA ALA A 137 11.79 -3.16 -18.71
C ALA A 137 13.04 -2.41 -19.25
N GLY A 138 13.84 -1.85 -18.34
CA GLY A 138 15.08 -1.11 -18.67
C GLY A 138 14.85 0.26 -19.31
N ARG A 139 13.67 0.86 -19.15
CA ARG A 139 13.31 2.15 -19.76
C ARG A 139 12.68 3.09 -18.73
N SER A 140 12.99 4.37 -18.85
CA SER A 140 12.29 5.46 -18.15
C SER A 140 10.99 5.79 -18.88
N LEU A 141 9.86 5.58 -18.20
CA LEU A 141 8.51 5.71 -18.74
C LEU A 141 7.72 6.72 -17.91
N GLU A 142 7.05 7.66 -18.57
CA GLU A 142 6.11 8.58 -17.92
C GLU A 142 4.70 8.01 -18.02
N LEU A 143 4.01 7.91 -16.87
CA LEU A 143 2.62 7.50 -16.81
C LEU A 143 1.75 8.58 -17.45
N VAL A 144 1.03 8.23 -18.51
CA VAL A 144 0.08 9.15 -19.16
C VAL A 144 -1.31 8.98 -18.58
N ARG A 145 -1.79 7.74 -18.49
CA ARG A 145 -3.07 7.39 -17.84
C ARG A 145 -3.17 5.88 -17.63
N ILE A 146 -4.07 5.50 -16.75
CA ILE A 146 -4.49 4.11 -16.56
C ILE A 146 -5.89 3.98 -17.13
N LYS A 147 -6.10 3.04 -18.05
CA LYS A 147 -7.41 2.80 -18.65
C LYS A 147 -7.54 1.33 -19.04
N ASP A 148 -8.66 0.69 -18.69
CA ASP A 148 -8.98 -0.70 -19.08
C ASP A 148 -7.90 -1.74 -18.72
N MET A 149 -7.36 -1.69 -17.49
CA MET A 149 -6.18 -2.49 -17.04
C MET A 149 -4.91 -2.30 -17.88
N MET A 150 -4.85 -1.20 -18.64
CA MET A 150 -3.69 -0.83 -19.43
C MET A 150 -3.06 0.43 -18.88
N VAL A 151 -1.78 0.32 -18.58
CA VAL A 151 -0.93 1.44 -18.22
C VAL A 151 -0.43 2.06 -19.51
N GLN A 152 -0.94 3.24 -19.86
CA GLN A 152 -0.51 3.96 -21.04
C GLN A 152 0.65 4.88 -20.69
N VAL A 153 1.77 4.71 -21.39
CA VAL A 153 3.01 5.42 -21.11
C VAL A 153 3.60 6.10 -22.34
N LYS A 154 4.47 7.07 -22.11
CA LYS A 154 5.40 7.61 -23.11
C LYS A 154 6.84 7.49 -22.60
N ARG A 155 7.83 7.58 -23.49
CA ARG A 155 9.24 7.60 -23.06
C ARG A 155 9.54 8.89 -22.33
N SER A 156 10.30 8.78 -21.24
CA SER A 156 10.84 9.92 -20.50
C SER A 156 12.35 10.00 -20.69
N GLN A 157 12.89 11.23 -20.68
CA GLN A 157 14.34 11.49 -20.66
C GLN A 157 14.90 11.60 -19.24
N LYS A 158 14.03 11.58 -18.21
CA LYS A 158 14.47 11.60 -16.81
C LYS A 158 15.24 10.32 -16.49
N LYS A 159 16.42 10.46 -15.85
CA LYS A 159 17.27 9.32 -15.45
C LYS A 159 16.78 8.64 -14.17
N THR A 160 15.93 9.31 -13.41
CA THR A 160 15.34 8.86 -12.15
C THR A 160 13.84 8.59 -12.32
N GLY A 161 13.30 7.70 -11.51
CA GLY A 161 11.89 7.30 -11.52
C GLY A 161 11.64 6.15 -10.56
N LYS A 162 10.41 6.05 -10.03
CA LYS A 162 9.99 4.94 -9.14
C LYS A 162 10.21 3.59 -9.84
N ILE A 163 10.56 2.55 -9.09
CA ILE A 163 10.88 1.24 -9.68
C ILE A 163 9.87 0.21 -9.14
N PRO A 164 9.26 -0.62 -10.01
CA PRO A 164 8.30 -1.62 -9.59
C PRO A 164 8.96 -2.75 -8.82
N SER A 165 8.52 -2.95 -7.59
CA SER A 165 8.78 -4.19 -6.87
C SER A 165 7.73 -5.24 -7.23
N TRP A 166 8.06 -6.52 -7.07
CA TRP A 166 7.08 -7.60 -7.13
C TRP A 166 6.77 -8.00 -5.68
N GLN A 167 5.51 -7.97 -5.28
CA GLN A 167 5.02 -8.31 -3.93
C GLN A 167 5.14 -9.81 -3.61
N GLY A 168 5.42 -10.64 -4.63
CA GLY A 168 5.52 -12.09 -4.56
C GLY A 168 5.84 -12.68 -3.18
N GLY A 169 4.77 -13.03 -2.44
CA GLY A 169 4.78 -13.86 -1.23
C GLY A 169 5.54 -13.36 0.00
N ARG A 170 6.08 -12.13 0.00
CA ARG A 170 6.86 -11.62 1.13
C ARG A 170 5.94 -10.95 2.14
N MET A 171 5.71 -11.61 3.28
CA MET A 171 5.07 -10.95 4.42
C MET A 171 6.01 -9.84 4.93
N PRO A 172 5.55 -8.58 5.05
CA PRO A 172 6.35 -7.51 5.65
C PRO A 172 6.62 -7.82 7.13
N LEU A 173 7.65 -7.20 7.73
CA LEU A 173 7.85 -7.35 9.18
C LEU A 173 6.63 -6.84 9.97
N SER A 174 6.14 -7.70 10.86
CA SER A 174 5.19 -7.32 11.90
C SER A 174 5.80 -6.30 12.87
N SER A 175 4.94 -5.65 13.67
CA SER A 175 5.37 -4.70 14.70
C SER A 175 6.32 -5.32 15.73
N GLN A 176 6.07 -6.58 16.12
CA GLN A 176 6.86 -7.32 17.10
C GLN A 176 8.26 -7.62 16.55
N LEU A 177 8.33 -8.05 15.29
CA LEU A 177 9.60 -8.31 14.63
C LEU A 177 10.40 -7.02 14.39
N SER A 178 9.71 -5.92 14.08
CA SER A 178 10.30 -4.57 13.97
C SER A 178 10.93 -4.13 15.30
N SER A 179 10.23 -4.34 16.42
CA SER A 179 10.74 -4.05 17.76
C SER A 179 11.97 -4.89 18.11
N SER A 180 11.91 -6.20 17.82
CA SER A 180 13.01 -7.13 18.03
C SER A 180 14.24 -6.73 17.20
N LEU A 181 14.03 -6.31 15.96
CA LEU A 181 15.11 -5.83 15.10
C LEU A 181 15.78 -4.58 15.68
N ARG A 182 15.00 -3.58 16.14
CA ARG A 182 15.54 -2.39 16.80
C ARG A 182 16.34 -2.74 18.05
N PHE A 183 15.85 -3.67 18.87
CA PHE A 183 16.58 -4.16 20.03
C PHE A 183 17.93 -4.78 19.64
N LYS A 184 17.97 -5.61 18.58
CA LYS A 184 19.23 -6.16 18.06
C LYS A 184 20.16 -5.08 17.49
N MET A 185 19.63 -4.07 16.80
CA MET A 185 20.43 -2.94 16.34
C MET A 185 21.06 -2.14 17.49
N ALA A 186 20.33 -1.98 18.60
CA ALA A 186 20.86 -1.35 19.80
C ALA A 186 22.00 -2.14 20.44
N GLN A 187 21.90 -3.47 20.48
CA GLN A 187 23.00 -4.33 20.93
C GLN A 187 24.23 -4.14 20.05
N LEU A 188 24.07 -4.05 18.72
CA LEU A 188 25.17 -3.76 17.79
C LEU A 188 25.86 -2.41 18.09
N SER A 189 25.09 -1.37 18.42
CA SER A 189 25.64 -0.05 18.80
C SER A 189 26.50 -0.13 20.08
N ARG A 190 26.09 -0.96 21.05
CA ARG A 190 26.83 -1.21 22.29
C ARG A 190 28.00 -2.19 22.13
N ARG A 191 28.21 -2.74 20.92
CA ARG A 191 29.15 -3.84 20.64
C ARG A 191 28.89 -5.08 21.50
N ASP A 192 27.63 -5.31 21.81
CA ASP A 192 27.17 -6.50 22.52
C ASP A 192 26.95 -7.65 21.52
N PHE A 193 27.98 -8.48 21.35
CA PHE A 193 28.00 -9.60 20.40
C PHE A 193 27.77 -10.95 21.10
N THR A 194 26.79 -11.03 22.00
CA THR A 194 26.45 -12.28 22.70
C THR A 194 25.94 -13.37 21.76
N ASP A 195 25.18 -12.99 20.73
CA ASP A 195 24.60 -13.94 19.79
C ASP A 195 25.55 -14.26 18.64
N LEU A 196 25.52 -15.50 18.17
CA LEU A 196 26.35 -15.96 17.05
C LEU A 196 26.13 -15.12 15.79
N GLU A 197 24.88 -14.75 15.50
CA GLU A 197 24.52 -13.90 14.38
C GLU A 197 25.13 -12.50 14.49
N LEU A 198 25.13 -11.90 15.68
CA LEU A 198 25.71 -10.57 15.90
C LEU A 198 27.24 -10.60 15.77
N GLN A 199 27.91 -11.66 16.25
CA GLN A 199 29.36 -11.86 16.04
C GLN A 199 29.72 -11.93 14.55
N LYS A 200 28.88 -12.57 13.73
CA LYS A 200 29.10 -12.60 12.27
C LYS A 200 28.91 -11.24 11.61
N LEU A 201 28.12 -10.34 12.21
CA LEU A 201 27.88 -9.00 11.69
C LEU A 201 28.94 -7.98 12.15
N GLU A 202 29.77 -8.30 13.15
CA GLU A 202 30.78 -7.39 13.71
C GLU A 202 31.63 -6.66 12.64
N PRO A 203 32.20 -7.32 11.61
CA PRO A 203 33.01 -6.61 10.61
C PRO A 203 32.21 -5.57 9.80
N LEU A 204 30.92 -5.83 9.57
CA LEU A 204 30.02 -4.88 8.90
C LEU A 204 29.67 -3.71 9.81
N VAL A 205 29.50 -3.96 11.11
CA VAL A 205 29.23 -2.92 12.11
C VAL A 205 30.43 -2.01 12.29
N GLU A 206 31.64 -2.57 12.33
CA GLU A 206 32.87 -1.77 12.35
C GLU A 206 33.00 -0.89 11.10
N LEU A 207 32.73 -1.45 9.92
CA LEU A 207 32.76 -0.69 8.68
C LEU A 207 31.69 0.41 8.65
N GLN A 208 30.49 0.12 9.17
CA GLN A 208 29.42 1.10 9.33
C GLN A 208 29.86 2.25 10.25
N ALA A 209 30.44 1.93 11.41
CA ALA A 209 30.94 2.92 12.37
C ALA A 209 32.09 3.77 11.80
N ARG A 210 32.95 3.20 10.93
CA ARG A 210 34.02 3.94 10.26
C ARG A 210 33.51 4.91 9.20
N ARG A 211 32.42 4.58 8.50
CA ARG A 211 31.90 5.39 7.37
C ARG A 211 30.81 6.36 7.75
N SER A 212 30.04 6.03 8.78
CA SER A 212 28.81 6.74 9.14
C SER A 212 28.59 6.58 10.65
N HIS A 213 27.49 5.97 11.06
CA HIS A 213 27.11 5.82 12.47
C HIS A 213 26.34 4.52 12.69
N VAL A 214 26.45 3.96 13.90
CA VAL A 214 25.65 2.81 14.35
C VAL A 214 24.70 3.34 15.44
N PRO A 215 23.42 3.62 15.12
CA PRO A 215 22.52 4.31 16.02
C PRO A 215 22.14 3.43 17.20
N ASN A 216 22.04 4.05 18.38
CA ASN A 216 21.41 3.42 19.55
C ASN A 216 19.88 3.65 19.55
N GLU A 217 19.19 3.18 20.60
CA GLU A 217 17.72 3.26 20.74
C GLU A 217 17.18 4.69 20.80
N GLU A 218 18.00 5.65 21.24
CA GLU A 218 17.66 7.06 21.38
C GLU A 218 18.02 7.87 20.13
N GLU A 219 18.56 7.23 19.09
CA GLU A 219 19.05 7.89 17.89
C GLU A 219 18.29 7.45 16.64
N PHE A 220 18.02 8.42 15.77
CA PHE A 220 17.47 8.17 14.45
C PHE A 220 18.50 8.51 13.38
N LEU A 221 19.03 7.48 12.71
CA LEU A 221 20.04 7.65 11.66
C LEU A 221 19.40 8.05 10.34
N ILE A 222 19.97 9.10 9.74
CA ILE A 222 19.75 9.51 8.35
C ILE A 222 21.11 9.55 7.68
N GLU A 223 21.23 8.93 6.51
CA GLU A 223 22.45 9.01 5.71
C GLU A 223 22.20 9.81 4.42
N TYR A 224 23.09 10.76 4.12
CA TYR A 224 22.97 11.59 2.95
C TYR A 224 24.27 11.69 2.17
N PHE A 225 24.30 11.11 0.96
CA PHE A 225 25.50 11.09 0.11
C PHE A 225 25.18 11.20 -1.38
N GLN A 226 26.19 11.58 -2.16
CA GLN A 226 26.08 11.71 -3.62
C GLN A 226 26.80 10.56 -4.32
N SER A 227 26.20 10.05 -5.39
CA SER A 227 26.85 9.11 -6.32
C SER A 227 26.60 9.54 -7.76
N ARG A 228 27.09 8.73 -8.72
CA ARG A 228 26.80 8.93 -10.15
C ARG A 228 25.31 8.81 -10.48
N GLU A 229 24.51 8.20 -9.61
CA GLU A 229 23.07 8.04 -9.80
C GLU A 229 22.26 9.25 -9.30
N GLY A 230 22.86 10.12 -8.49
CA GLY A 230 22.21 11.28 -7.89
C GLY A 230 22.51 11.43 -6.39
N TYR A 231 21.55 12.01 -5.67
CA TYR A 231 21.60 12.28 -4.25
C TYR A 231 20.77 11.24 -3.50
N HIS A 232 21.42 10.49 -2.62
CA HIS A 232 20.85 9.38 -1.86
C HIS A 232 20.55 9.85 -0.45
N LEU A 233 19.28 9.89 -0.07
CA LEU A 233 18.84 10.18 1.29
C LEU A 233 18.19 8.93 1.88
N LEU A 234 18.82 8.32 2.88
CA LEU A 234 18.36 7.08 3.49
C LEU A 234 17.92 7.29 4.93
N PHE A 235 16.86 6.57 5.30
CA PHE A 235 16.26 6.57 6.61
C PHE A 235 16.18 5.14 7.15
N TYR A 236 16.48 4.97 8.44
CA TYR A 236 16.53 3.65 9.10
C TYR A 236 15.54 3.57 10.29
N PRO A 237 14.22 3.56 10.05
CA PRO A 237 13.23 3.47 11.12
C PRO A 237 12.97 2.05 11.65
N TYR A 238 13.28 0.99 10.88
CA TYR A 238 13.06 -0.42 11.27
C TYR A 238 11.60 -0.75 11.60
N GLU A 239 10.66 -0.42 10.71
CA GLU A 239 9.21 -0.60 10.90
C GLU A 239 8.55 -1.51 9.85
N GLY A 240 9.33 -2.11 8.94
CA GLY A 240 8.81 -2.96 7.87
C GLY A 240 8.36 -2.17 6.63
N ARG A 241 8.21 -2.91 5.53
CA ARG A 241 8.05 -2.35 4.17
C ARG A 241 6.85 -1.40 4.01
N PHE A 242 5.67 -1.76 4.51
CA PHE A 242 4.46 -0.92 4.34
C PHE A 242 4.56 0.42 5.05
N VAL A 243 5.09 0.42 6.28
CA VAL A 243 5.34 1.66 7.02
C VAL A 243 6.38 2.52 6.27
N HIS A 244 7.45 1.90 5.77
CA HIS A 244 8.49 2.60 5.03
C HIS A 244 8.00 3.18 3.70
N GLU A 245 7.06 2.50 3.04
CA GLU A 245 6.41 2.99 1.83
C GLU A 245 5.60 4.26 2.13
N GLY A 246 4.77 4.22 3.18
CA GLY A 246 4.01 5.37 3.64
C GLY A 246 4.92 6.53 4.08
N MET A 247 5.99 6.25 4.83
CA MET A 247 6.98 7.25 5.23
C MET A 247 7.74 7.84 4.05
N GLY A 248 8.17 7.01 3.10
CA GLY A 248 8.88 7.45 1.91
C GLY A 248 8.03 8.39 1.07
N ALA A 249 6.76 8.05 0.84
CA ALA A 249 5.83 8.92 0.13
C ALA A 249 5.58 10.23 0.90
N LEU A 250 5.30 10.15 2.20
CA LEU A 250 5.06 11.31 3.06
C LEU A 250 6.26 12.26 3.06
N PHE A 251 7.48 11.74 3.22
CA PHE A 251 8.69 12.55 3.28
C PHE A 251 9.01 13.15 1.93
N ALA A 252 8.87 12.39 0.84
CA ALA A 252 9.00 12.91 -0.52
C ALA A 252 8.03 14.09 -0.78
N TYR A 253 6.77 13.95 -0.37
CA TYR A 253 5.78 15.01 -0.49
C TYR A 253 6.15 16.26 0.32
N ARG A 254 6.50 16.09 1.60
CA ARG A 254 6.90 17.21 2.47
C ARG A 254 8.13 17.93 1.94
N ILE A 255 9.14 17.20 1.46
CA ILE A 255 10.34 17.79 0.87
C ILE A 255 10.01 18.50 -0.46
N SER A 256 9.11 17.96 -1.29
CA SER A 256 8.70 18.61 -2.55
C SER A 256 7.97 19.94 -2.38
N ARG A 257 7.49 20.26 -1.16
CA ARG A 257 6.92 21.57 -0.85
C ARG A 257 7.98 22.65 -0.65
N LEU A 258 9.24 22.26 -0.39
CA LEU A 258 10.36 23.18 -0.23
C LEU A 258 10.91 23.62 -1.58
N GLN A 259 10.98 22.68 -2.54
CA GLN A 259 11.40 22.96 -3.90
C GLN A 259 10.83 21.91 -4.88
N PRO A 260 10.68 22.23 -6.17
CA PRO A 260 10.35 21.24 -7.19
C PRO A 260 11.42 20.14 -7.27
N ILE A 261 11.10 18.94 -6.81
CA ILE A 261 12.01 17.79 -6.81
C ILE A 261 11.24 16.49 -7.09
N SER A 262 11.90 15.53 -7.73
CA SER A 262 11.35 14.19 -7.99
C SER A 262 12.17 13.14 -7.26
N PHE A 263 11.49 12.11 -6.74
CA PHE A 263 12.11 11.03 -5.98
C PHE A 263 11.84 9.67 -6.61
N SER A 264 12.88 8.83 -6.63
CA SER A 264 12.75 7.39 -6.74
C SER A 264 12.81 6.83 -5.33
N ILE A 265 11.80 6.07 -4.92
CA ILE A 265 11.70 5.50 -3.58
C ILE A 265 12.05 4.03 -3.66
N ALA A 266 12.97 3.56 -2.81
CA ALA A 266 13.25 2.15 -2.60
C ALA A 266 13.13 1.84 -1.11
N MET A 267 12.65 0.65 -0.76
CA MET A 267 12.47 0.28 0.63
C MET A 267 12.65 -1.22 0.84
N ASN A 268 13.08 -1.57 2.05
CA ASN A 268 13.09 -2.92 2.55
C ASN A 268 12.52 -2.94 3.97
N ASP A 269 12.77 -4.02 4.69
CA ASP A 269 12.21 -4.24 6.03
C ASP A 269 12.82 -3.37 7.13
N TYR A 270 14.01 -2.78 6.93
CA TYR A 270 14.68 -1.99 7.95
C TYR A 270 14.86 -0.49 7.60
N GLY A 271 14.77 -0.12 6.32
CA GLY A 271 14.79 1.28 5.92
C GLY A 271 14.32 1.57 4.50
N PHE A 272 14.43 2.83 4.11
CA PHE A 272 14.07 3.31 2.79
C PHE A 272 15.01 4.42 2.29
N GLU A 273 15.03 4.59 0.97
CA GLU A 273 15.83 5.55 0.23
C GLU A 273 14.91 6.50 -0.55
N LEU A 274 15.22 7.79 -0.46
CA LEU A 274 14.76 8.83 -1.38
C LEU A 274 15.94 9.22 -2.29
N LEU A 275 15.92 8.74 -3.53
CA LEU A 275 16.92 9.07 -4.54
C LEU A 275 16.41 10.19 -5.46
N SER A 276 17.17 11.27 -5.58
CA SER A 276 16.88 12.36 -6.51
C SER A 276 18.06 12.66 -7.43
N ASP A 277 17.79 13.24 -8.60
CA ASP A 277 18.83 13.77 -9.50
C ASP A 277 19.34 15.16 -9.06
N SER A 278 18.63 15.79 -8.12
CA SER A 278 18.89 17.12 -7.60
C SER A 278 19.19 17.07 -6.10
N GLU A 279 19.92 18.07 -5.58
CA GLU A 279 20.27 18.12 -4.15
C GLU A 279 19.00 18.19 -3.30
N ILE A 280 18.99 17.47 -2.17
CA ILE A 280 17.82 17.29 -1.32
C ILE A 280 18.00 18.20 -0.09
N PRO A 281 17.06 19.14 0.19
CA PRO A 281 17.19 20.12 1.25
C PRO A 281 16.80 19.51 2.61
N ILE A 282 17.48 18.44 3.01
CA ILE A 282 17.14 17.64 4.19
C ILE A 282 17.22 18.46 5.49
N GLU A 283 18.22 19.33 5.63
CA GLU A 283 18.35 20.16 6.84
C GLU A 283 17.20 21.16 6.99
N GLU A 284 16.73 21.76 5.88
CA GLU A 284 15.54 22.60 5.89
C GLU A 284 14.28 21.77 6.19
N ALA A 285 14.15 20.59 5.59
CA ALA A 285 13.03 19.70 5.85
C ALA A 285 12.96 19.28 7.33
N LEU A 286 14.10 18.95 7.95
CA LEU A 286 14.17 18.64 9.38
C LEU A 286 13.75 19.83 10.23
N ARG A 287 14.22 21.05 9.91
CA ARG A 287 13.82 22.29 10.61
C ARG A 287 12.33 22.59 10.48
N GLN A 288 11.71 22.29 9.34
CA GLN A 288 10.26 22.45 9.12
C GLN A 288 9.42 21.29 9.67
N GLY A 289 10.02 20.39 10.45
CA GLY A 289 9.29 19.29 11.08
C GLY A 289 8.95 18.16 10.10
N LEU A 290 9.94 17.65 9.37
CA LEU A 290 9.78 16.47 8.50
C LEU A 290 9.06 15.30 9.20
N PHE A 291 9.28 15.12 10.50
CA PHE A 291 8.71 14.06 11.32
C PHE A 291 7.44 14.46 12.08
N ALA A 292 6.92 15.67 11.87
CA ALA A 292 5.72 16.19 12.54
C ALA A 292 4.52 15.25 12.35
N THR A 293 3.78 15.01 13.44
CA THR A 293 2.57 14.18 13.40
C THR A 293 1.30 15.00 13.25
N GLU A 294 1.43 16.32 13.39
CA GLU A 294 0.44 17.33 13.05
C GLU A 294 0.18 17.30 11.54
N GLY A 295 -1.09 17.33 11.15
CA GLY A 295 -1.48 17.37 9.73
C GLY A 295 -1.34 16.06 8.96
N LEU A 296 -0.95 14.93 9.58
CA LEU A 296 -0.80 13.64 8.89
C LEU A 296 -2.04 13.19 8.10
N SER A 297 -3.24 13.47 8.63
CA SER A 297 -4.51 13.14 7.96
C SER A 297 -4.70 13.86 6.63
N LYS A 298 -4.01 14.98 6.41
CA LYS A 298 -4.00 15.73 5.14
C LYS A 298 -2.80 15.31 4.28
N ASP A 299 -1.62 15.20 4.90
CA ASP A 299 -0.38 14.93 4.17
C ASP A 299 -0.33 13.52 3.58
N ILE A 300 -0.79 12.49 4.31
CA ILE A 300 -0.75 11.09 3.82
C ILE A 300 -1.59 10.94 2.53
N PRO A 301 -2.87 11.35 2.49
CA PRO A 301 -3.65 11.33 1.24
C PRO A 301 -3.05 12.18 0.13
N ALA A 302 -2.40 13.32 0.46
CA ALA A 302 -1.78 14.20 -0.52
C ALA A 302 -0.44 13.67 -1.06
N SER A 303 0.26 12.83 -0.30
CA SER A 303 1.55 12.26 -0.65
C SER A 303 1.47 11.02 -1.55
N ILE A 304 0.30 10.39 -1.56
CA ILE A 304 0.03 9.15 -2.29
C ILE A 304 -1.13 9.38 -3.25
N ASN A 305 -1.29 8.53 -4.27
CA ASN A 305 -2.50 8.55 -5.08
C ASN A 305 -3.61 7.75 -4.39
N ALA A 306 -4.10 8.28 -3.25
CA ALA A 306 -5.08 7.61 -2.40
C ALA A 306 -6.37 7.28 -3.17
N ALA A 307 -6.79 8.13 -4.10
CA ALA A 307 -7.95 7.90 -4.96
C ALA A 307 -7.76 6.66 -5.86
N GLU A 308 -6.60 6.48 -6.49
CA GLU A 308 -6.35 5.28 -7.30
C GLU A 308 -6.22 4.01 -6.45
N MET A 309 -5.63 4.09 -5.26
CA MET A 309 -5.56 2.95 -4.33
C MET A 309 -6.95 2.57 -3.82
N ALA A 310 -7.75 3.54 -3.40
CA ALA A 310 -9.12 3.33 -2.96
C ALA A 310 -9.98 2.78 -4.10
N ARG A 311 -9.88 3.33 -5.32
CA ARG A 311 -10.59 2.80 -6.50
C ARG A 311 -10.28 1.33 -6.77
N ARG A 312 -9.05 0.89 -6.49
CA ARG A 312 -8.66 -0.51 -6.68
C ARG A 312 -9.14 -1.38 -5.56
N ARG A 313 -8.99 -0.95 -4.31
CA ARG A 313 -9.56 -1.65 -3.16
C ARG A 313 -11.08 -1.80 -3.30
N PHE A 314 -11.72 -0.77 -3.85
CA PHE A 314 -13.14 -0.77 -4.18
C PHE A 314 -13.53 -1.84 -5.19
N ARG A 315 -12.63 -2.29 -6.08
CA ARG A 315 -12.93 -3.41 -6.98
C ARG A 315 -13.21 -4.71 -6.22
N ASP A 316 -12.43 -4.98 -5.18
CA ASP A 316 -12.61 -6.17 -4.35
C ASP A 316 -13.92 -6.04 -3.56
N ILE A 317 -14.13 -4.89 -2.92
CA ILE A 317 -15.36 -4.52 -2.20
C ILE A 317 -16.60 -4.63 -3.09
N ALA A 318 -16.54 -4.13 -4.33
CA ALA A 318 -17.64 -4.22 -5.30
C ALA A 318 -17.91 -5.68 -5.73
N GLY A 319 -16.87 -6.51 -5.77
CA GLY A 319 -17.00 -7.94 -5.99
C GLY A 319 -17.64 -8.67 -4.81
N ILE A 320 -17.21 -8.37 -3.59
CA ILE A 320 -17.66 -9.03 -2.34
C ILE A 320 -19.10 -8.62 -2.00
N SER A 321 -19.42 -7.32 -2.09
CA SER A 321 -20.79 -6.78 -1.91
C SER A 321 -21.79 -7.24 -3.00
N GLY A 322 -21.29 -7.89 -4.06
CA GLY A 322 -22.07 -8.34 -5.19
C GLY A 322 -22.59 -7.20 -6.07
N LEU A 323 -21.98 -6.02 -6.03
CA LEU A 323 -22.22 -4.95 -7.02
C LEU A 323 -21.78 -5.37 -8.42
N VAL A 324 -20.70 -6.13 -8.52
CA VAL A 324 -20.09 -6.52 -9.80
C VAL A 324 -20.07 -8.04 -9.95
N PHE A 325 -20.76 -8.53 -10.98
CA PHE A 325 -20.89 -9.97 -11.19
C PHE A 325 -19.66 -10.60 -11.88
N LYS A 326 -18.67 -11.14 -11.14
CA LYS A 326 -17.43 -11.82 -11.59
C LYS A 326 -17.52 -12.90 -12.70
N GLY A 327 -18.71 -13.36 -13.10
CA GLY A 327 -18.88 -14.35 -14.18
C GLY A 327 -19.26 -15.74 -13.71
N TYR A 328 -19.44 -16.68 -14.65
CA TYR A 328 -19.79 -18.08 -14.36
C TYR A 328 -18.53 -18.97 -14.39
N PRO A 329 -18.45 -20.05 -13.61
CA PRO A 329 -17.34 -21.00 -13.65
C PRO A 329 -17.08 -21.50 -15.08
N GLY A 330 -15.81 -21.50 -15.52
CA GLY A 330 -15.41 -21.92 -16.87
C GLY A 330 -15.80 -20.96 -18.01
N LYS A 331 -16.62 -19.94 -17.75
CA LYS A 331 -16.92 -18.82 -18.65
C LYS A 331 -16.69 -17.51 -17.92
N HIS A 332 -15.43 -17.23 -17.59
CA HIS A 332 -15.04 -15.91 -17.14
C HIS A 332 -15.47 -14.90 -18.21
N LYS A 333 -16.33 -13.94 -17.84
CA LYS A 333 -16.45 -12.72 -18.65
C LYS A 333 -15.05 -12.14 -18.77
N LYS A 334 -14.65 -11.64 -19.94
CA LYS A 334 -13.36 -10.94 -20.08
C LYS A 334 -13.30 -9.87 -18.99
N ASP A 335 -12.32 -9.94 -18.08
CA ASP A 335 -12.17 -9.09 -16.88
C ASP A 335 -12.44 -7.59 -17.14
N ARG A 336 -12.13 -7.15 -18.36
CA ARG A 336 -12.39 -5.81 -18.88
C ARG A 336 -13.83 -5.31 -18.67
N HIS A 337 -14.85 -6.15 -18.79
CA HIS A 337 -16.26 -5.74 -18.63
C HIS A 337 -16.70 -5.63 -17.16
N LEU A 338 -15.99 -6.28 -16.24
CA LEU A 338 -16.29 -6.26 -14.80
C LEU A 338 -15.58 -5.09 -14.12
N GLN A 339 -14.38 -4.79 -14.62
CA GLN A 339 -13.55 -3.69 -14.14
C GLN A 339 -14.07 -2.32 -14.60
N SER A 340 -14.61 -2.22 -15.83
CA SER A 340 -15.30 -1.01 -16.28
C SER A 340 -16.49 -0.67 -15.39
N SER A 341 -17.19 -1.67 -14.85
CA SER A 341 -18.32 -1.48 -13.94
C SER A 341 -17.87 -1.05 -12.54
N SER A 342 -16.84 -1.67 -11.97
CA SER A 342 -16.34 -1.31 -10.62
C SER A 342 -15.83 0.14 -10.56
N GLN A 343 -15.08 0.56 -11.59
CA GLN A 343 -14.58 1.92 -11.69
C GLN A 343 -15.72 2.93 -11.87
N LEU A 344 -16.71 2.60 -12.69
CA LEU A 344 -17.89 3.46 -12.86
C LEU A 344 -18.63 3.66 -11.54
N PHE A 345 -18.87 2.60 -10.75
CA PHE A 345 -19.49 2.74 -9.43
C PHE A 345 -18.66 3.60 -8.49
N PHE A 346 -17.34 3.42 -8.46
CA PHE A 346 -16.47 4.26 -7.65
C PHE A 346 -16.58 5.73 -8.03
N GLU A 347 -16.60 6.04 -9.34
CA GLU A 347 -16.75 7.41 -9.85
C GLU A 347 -18.12 7.99 -9.51
N VAL A 348 -19.21 7.24 -9.74
CA VAL A 348 -20.58 7.66 -9.38
C VAL A 348 -20.71 7.92 -7.88
N PHE A 349 -20.23 7.01 -7.03
CA PHE A 349 -20.30 7.23 -5.59
C PHE A 349 -19.40 8.39 -5.15
N SER A 350 -18.22 8.57 -5.76
CA SER A 350 -17.35 9.70 -5.42
C SER A 350 -18.00 11.05 -5.76
N ASP A 351 -18.72 11.13 -6.89
CA ASP A 351 -19.30 12.37 -7.39
C ASP A 351 -20.68 12.68 -6.77
N TYR A 352 -21.50 11.66 -6.50
CA TYR A 352 -22.91 11.83 -6.11
C TYR A 352 -23.24 11.29 -4.70
N GLU A 353 -22.47 10.35 -4.16
CA GLU A 353 -22.69 9.75 -2.83
C GLU A 353 -21.38 9.63 -2.01
N PRO A 354 -20.73 10.75 -1.62
CA PRO A 354 -19.46 10.70 -0.92
C PRO A 354 -19.52 9.99 0.45
N ASN A 355 -20.72 9.82 0.99
CA ASN A 355 -20.99 9.11 2.24
C ASN A 355 -21.34 7.62 2.05
N ASN A 356 -21.28 7.10 0.82
CA ASN A 356 -21.55 5.69 0.53
C ASN A 356 -20.62 4.78 1.33
N LEU A 357 -21.17 3.81 2.08
CA LEU A 357 -20.38 3.02 3.03
C LEU A 357 -19.32 2.13 2.34
N LEU A 358 -19.56 1.67 1.11
CA LEU A 358 -18.57 0.88 0.36
C LEU A 358 -17.42 1.76 -0.15
N LEU A 359 -17.70 3.01 -0.50
CA LEU A 359 -16.68 3.99 -0.86
C LEU A 359 -15.80 4.32 0.35
N LEU A 360 -16.44 4.62 1.48
CA LEU A 360 -15.74 4.92 2.74
C LEU A 360 -14.89 3.73 3.21
N GLN A 361 -15.45 2.51 3.15
CA GLN A 361 -14.71 1.28 3.45
C GLN A 361 -13.44 1.15 2.59
N ALA A 362 -13.50 1.46 1.29
CA ALA A 362 -12.33 1.39 0.42
C ALA A 362 -11.20 2.31 0.87
N TYR A 363 -11.52 3.54 1.28
CA TYR A 363 -10.54 4.48 1.83
C TYR A 363 -10.02 4.05 3.20
N ASP A 364 -10.88 3.52 4.06
CA ASP A 364 -10.51 3.09 5.40
C ASP A 364 -9.60 1.86 5.38
N GLU A 365 -9.86 0.92 4.47
CA GLU A 365 -9.00 -0.27 4.32
C GLU A 365 -7.63 0.08 3.71
N VAL A 366 -7.57 1.00 2.74
CA VAL A 366 -6.28 1.49 2.23
C VAL A 366 -5.47 2.15 3.36
N ARG A 367 -6.09 3.01 4.17
CA ARG A 367 -5.43 3.68 5.29
C ARG A 367 -4.98 2.70 6.37
N SER A 368 -5.81 1.73 6.71
CA SER A 368 -5.57 0.81 7.83
C SER A 368 -4.58 -0.29 7.49
N PHE A 369 -4.72 -0.93 6.32
CA PHE A 369 -3.97 -2.13 5.98
C PHE A 369 -2.83 -1.88 5.01
N GLN A 370 -3.02 -0.98 4.04
CA GLN A 370 -1.98 -0.74 3.03
C GLN A 370 -0.96 0.30 3.49
N LEU A 371 -1.42 1.37 4.17
CA LEU A 371 -0.54 2.42 4.69
C LEU A 371 -0.15 2.21 6.15
N GLU A 372 -0.82 1.29 6.84
CA GLU A 372 -0.66 1.05 8.28
C GLU A 372 -0.57 2.36 9.09
N GLU A 373 -1.49 3.30 8.86
CA GLU A 373 -1.38 4.68 9.36
C GLU A 373 -1.09 4.74 10.87
N ALA A 374 -1.71 3.85 11.66
CA ALA A 374 -1.48 3.75 13.09
C ALA A 374 -0.02 3.43 13.43
N ARG A 375 0.61 2.47 12.72
CA ARG A 375 2.02 2.11 12.89
C ARG A 375 2.94 3.22 12.40
N LEU A 376 2.64 3.82 11.25
CA LEU A 376 3.37 4.97 10.74
C LEU A 376 3.38 6.12 11.75
N ARG A 377 2.21 6.46 12.31
CA ARG A 377 2.09 7.51 13.33
C ARG A 377 2.85 7.18 14.61
N ALA A 378 2.77 5.93 15.09
CA ALA A 378 3.53 5.48 16.25
C ALA A 378 5.04 5.59 16.03
N ALA A 379 5.51 5.19 14.84
CA ALA A 379 6.90 5.29 14.46
C ALA A 379 7.38 6.74 14.35
N LEU A 380 6.58 7.65 13.77
CA LEU A 380 6.91 9.09 13.73
C LEU A 380 7.01 9.69 15.14
N ARG A 381 6.06 9.37 16.04
CA ARG A 381 6.13 9.81 17.45
C ARG A 381 7.39 9.32 18.14
N ARG A 382 7.77 8.06 17.90
CA ARG A 382 9.03 7.50 18.41
C ARG A 382 10.23 8.26 17.86
N ILE A 383 10.29 8.48 16.55
CA ILE A 383 11.38 9.22 15.89
C ILE A 383 11.49 10.66 16.40
N GLN A 384 10.37 11.34 16.68
CA GLN A 384 10.38 12.68 17.28
C GLN A 384 11.00 12.71 18.69
N GLY A 385 10.95 11.61 19.43
CA GLY A 385 11.63 11.47 20.72
C GLY A 385 13.11 11.10 20.62
N GLN A 386 13.62 10.83 19.42
CA GLN A 386 15.01 10.42 19.18
C GLN A 386 15.88 11.61 18.75
N ARG A 387 17.16 11.57 19.11
CA ARG A 387 18.19 12.45 18.56
C ARG A 387 18.42 12.11 17.09
N THR A 388 18.12 13.04 16.20
CA THR A 388 18.41 12.84 14.77
C THR A 388 19.91 12.91 14.53
N VAL A 389 20.47 11.87 13.90
CA VAL A 389 21.86 11.79 13.46
C VAL A 389 21.88 11.85 11.94
N LEU A 390 22.17 13.03 11.39
CA LEU A 390 22.39 13.21 9.95
C LEU A 390 23.87 12.96 9.63
N SER A 391 24.16 11.80 9.08
CA SER A 391 25.49 11.38 8.63
C SER A 391 25.67 11.63 7.13
N ARG A 392 26.86 12.07 6.72
CA ARG A 392 27.21 12.35 5.32
C ARG A 392 28.39 11.49 4.87
N PRO A 393 28.20 10.17 4.67
CA PRO A 393 29.27 9.29 4.23
C PRO A 393 29.69 9.64 2.80
N GLU A 394 30.94 9.36 2.42
CA GLU A 394 31.42 9.60 1.05
C GLU A 394 30.81 8.64 0.01
N ARG A 395 30.33 7.48 0.46
CA ARG A 395 29.82 6.40 -0.38
C ARG A 395 28.87 5.49 0.41
N ALA A 396 28.26 4.53 -0.30
CA ALA A 396 27.38 3.54 0.29
C ALA A 396 28.00 2.84 1.51
N THR A 397 27.18 2.69 2.55
CA THR A 397 27.50 2.09 3.83
C THR A 397 26.97 0.65 3.89
N PRO A 398 27.44 -0.18 4.83
CA PRO A 398 26.84 -1.49 5.07
C PRO A 398 25.32 -1.44 5.27
N PHE A 399 24.79 -0.40 5.94
CA PHE A 399 23.35 -0.24 6.13
C PHE A 399 22.62 0.22 4.87
N SER A 400 23.21 1.13 4.09
CA SER A 400 22.59 1.65 2.88
C SER A 400 22.57 0.62 1.76
N PHE A 401 23.55 -0.29 1.75
CA PHE A 401 23.80 -1.19 0.63
C PHE A 401 22.62 -2.12 0.29
N PRO A 402 21.98 -2.85 1.23
CA PRO A 402 20.84 -3.69 0.88
C PRO A 402 19.63 -2.91 0.36
N ILE A 403 19.34 -1.70 0.90
CA ILE A 403 18.27 -0.82 0.37
C ILE A 403 18.55 -0.44 -1.08
N MET A 404 19.80 -0.06 -1.38
CA MET A 404 20.24 0.24 -2.75
C MET A 404 20.19 -1.00 -3.65
N VAL A 405 20.49 -2.21 -3.13
CA VAL A 405 20.42 -3.45 -3.91
C VAL A 405 18.99 -3.82 -4.24
N ASP A 406 18.02 -3.60 -3.35
CA ASP A 406 16.60 -3.82 -3.66
C ASP A 406 16.16 -2.94 -4.84
N ARG A 407 16.58 -1.67 -4.87
CA ARG A 407 16.40 -0.80 -6.04
C ARG A 407 17.00 -1.39 -7.33
N LEU A 408 18.15 -2.06 -7.24
CA LEU A 408 18.85 -2.65 -8.39
C LEU A 408 18.26 -3.98 -8.86
N ARG A 409 17.72 -4.80 -7.96
CA ARG A 409 16.95 -6.01 -8.29
C ARG A 409 15.79 -5.69 -9.21
N GLU A 410 15.20 -4.53 -8.99
CA GLU A 410 14.02 -4.07 -9.70
C GLU A 410 14.36 -3.34 -11.03
N ARG A 411 15.65 -3.05 -11.27
CA ARG A 411 16.17 -2.60 -12.58
C ARG A 411 16.55 -3.80 -13.46
N LEU A 412 15.70 -4.10 -14.44
CA LEU A 412 15.99 -5.07 -15.51
C LEU A 412 17.26 -4.66 -16.30
N SER A 413 18.32 -5.46 -16.19
CA SER A 413 19.60 -5.32 -16.90
C SER A 413 19.93 -6.64 -17.63
N SER A 414 20.68 -6.57 -18.74
CA SER A 414 21.24 -7.74 -19.42
C SER A 414 22.41 -8.37 -18.65
N GLU A 415 22.94 -7.67 -17.64
CA GLU A 415 23.96 -8.18 -16.73
C GLU A 415 23.30 -8.92 -15.56
N LYS A 416 23.82 -10.10 -15.19
CA LYS A 416 23.29 -10.85 -14.05
C LYS A 416 23.42 -10.00 -12.78
N LEU A 417 22.38 -9.97 -11.96
CA LEU A 417 22.35 -9.24 -10.69
C LEU A 417 23.55 -9.60 -9.80
N GLU A 418 23.95 -10.87 -9.80
CA GLU A 418 25.11 -11.36 -9.05
C GLU A 418 26.41 -10.67 -9.47
N ASP A 419 26.62 -10.46 -10.77
CA ASP A 419 27.81 -9.79 -11.30
C ASP A 419 27.83 -8.30 -10.92
N ARG A 420 26.66 -7.66 -10.90
CA ARG A 420 26.50 -6.26 -10.44
C ARG A 420 26.78 -6.14 -8.94
N ILE A 421 26.22 -7.03 -8.13
CA ILE A 421 26.46 -7.09 -6.68
C ILE A 421 27.95 -7.33 -6.42
N ARG A 422 28.61 -8.21 -7.19
CA ARG A 422 30.05 -8.48 -7.05
C ARG A 422 30.88 -7.22 -7.33
N LYS A 423 30.57 -6.47 -8.38
CA LYS A 423 31.22 -5.17 -8.67
C LYS A 423 31.00 -4.13 -7.56
N MET A 424 29.79 -4.04 -7.02
CA MET A 424 29.52 -3.09 -5.93
C MET A 424 30.15 -3.53 -4.60
N LYS A 425 30.17 -4.83 -4.27
CA LYS A 425 30.90 -5.35 -3.10
C LYS A 425 32.37 -5.00 -3.18
N LEU A 426 33.00 -5.11 -4.36
CA LEU A 426 34.39 -4.70 -4.57
C LEU A 426 34.59 -3.19 -4.35
N GLN A 427 33.63 -2.35 -4.73
CA GLN A 427 33.64 -0.91 -4.41
C GLN A 427 33.36 -0.62 -2.93
N LEU A 428 32.59 -1.48 -2.26
CA LEU A 428 32.28 -1.39 -0.84
C LEU A 428 33.48 -1.81 0.03
N ILE A 429 34.33 -2.72 -0.46
CA ILE A 429 35.48 -3.27 0.28
C ILE A 429 36.80 -2.54 -0.01
N ARG A 430 36.94 -1.89 -1.18
CA ARG A 430 38.11 -1.04 -1.44
C ARG A 430 38.09 0.15 -0.48
N ASP A 431 39.01 0.19 0.47
CA ASP A 431 39.28 1.37 1.30
C ASP A 431 39.73 2.55 0.46
#